data_AF-A0A6B1G0K0-F1
#
_entry.id   AF-A0A6B1G0K0-F1
#
_cell.length_a   1.000
_cell.length_b   1.000
_cell.length_c   1.000
_cell.angle_alpha   90.00
_cell.angle_beta   90.00
_cell.angle_gamma   90.00
#
_symmetry.space_group_name_H-M   'P 1'
#
loop_
_entity.id
_entity.type
_entity.pdbx_description
1 polymer ?
#
loop_
_entity_poly.entity_id
_entity_poly.type
_entity_poly.pdbx_seq_one_letter_code
_entity_poly.pdbx_strand_id
1 'polypeptide(L)'
;MTGQIPDFSLLRNLGVLDLSDNQLSGPVVELDGLERLTRLSLRQNLLTGPLPDFSGLSNLALVNLWGNQFCLAPGTWVSGSSVIVKAQLAALSLVTCAAADLASAPAAPKNLQAIASEETVTLRWDAAANADSYDLRVWDSIDRSWGRIGRGLAETHFAHSVVTDGRNYYYQVRARDGSGVRGAWSELLFAAVVQQPFRPPPRSLGLDLFFQKYVDVDGVAVVAPSEVPDAKMNQAREIIGSVLVGRPDLLETLAANDARVEFFGYWGEAGDGPIGWEAEVTQQDPNCEHFLQEFAHLVRRALEEQPEGEAFRLRLEDVYMAAMEDGLWRGGPASVGVEGYWAETVKYWLWGVLPDSVAADGSGLAEYDAEVASLIGEVLGEASVPSYCKP
;
A
#
# COMPACT_ATOMS: atom_id res chain seq x y z
N MET A 1 6.39 -26.30 -29.36
CA MET A 1 5.01 -26.76 -29.04
C MET A 1 4.01 -25.84 -29.73
N THR A 2 2.86 -26.35 -30.18
CA THR A 2 1.76 -25.58 -30.79
C THR A 2 0.47 -25.76 -29.98
N GLY A 3 -0.53 -24.91 -30.24
CA GLY A 3 -1.84 -24.98 -29.55
C GLY A 3 -1.97 -23.97 -28.42
N GLN A 4 -2.97 -24.14 -27.56
CA GLN A 4 -3.22 -23.26 -26.41
C GLN A 4 -2.39 -23.69 -25.19
N ILE A 5 -2.19 -22.75 -24.26
CA ILE A 5 -1.60 -23.05 -22.96
C ILE A 5 -2.57 -23.97 -22.19
N PRO A 6 -2.09 -25.09 -21.60
CA PRO A 6 -2.92 -25.94 -20.75
C PRO A 6 -3.22 -25.28 -19.40
N ASP A 7 -4.33 -25.67 -18.75
CA ASP A 7 -4.67 -25.23 -17.39
C ASP A 7 -3.66 -25.80 -16.37
N PHE A 8 -2.96 -24.91 -15.66
CA PHE A 8 -1.98 -25.27 -14.63
C PHE A 8 -2.49 -25.06 -13.20
N SER A 9 -3.75 -24.66 -13.01
CA SER A 9 -4.30 -24.23 -11.70
C SER A 9 -4.24 -25.29 -10.58
N LEU A 10 -3.95 -26.54 -10.92
CA LEU A 10 -3.75 -27.62 -9.95
C LEU A 10 -2.30 -27.76 -9.46
N LEU A 11 -1.33 -27.13 -10.12
CA LEU A 11 0.11 -27.24 -9.83
C LEU A 11 0.54 -26.23 -8.76
N ARG A 12 -0.06 -26.28 -7.57
CA ARG A 12 0.13 -25.28 -6.49
C ARG A 12 1.58 -25.10 -5.99
N ASN A 13 2.46 -26.06 -6.25
CA ASN A 13 3.87 -26.00 -5.88
C ASN A 13 4.79 -25.55 -7.02
N LEU A 14 4.24 -25.14 -8.17
CA LEU A 14 5.01 -24.74 -9.33
C LEU A 14 5.76 -23.43 -9.02
N GLY A 15 7.09 -23.50 -8.96
CA GLY A 15 7.95 -22.35 -8.65
C GLY A 15 8.43 -21.58 -9.89
N VAL A 16 8.59 -22.26 -11.02
CA VAL A 16 9.03 -21.67 -12.29
C VAL A 16 8.22 -22.30 -13.42
N LEU A 17 7.67 -21.46 -14.29
CA LEU A 17 6.99 -21.85 -15.52
C LEU A 17 7.64 -21.12 -16.69
N ASP A 18 8.35 -21.87 -17.52
CA ASP A 18 8.97 -21.35 -18.74
C ASP A 18 8.40 -22.08 -19.95
N LEU A 19 7.68 -21.33 -20.79
CA LEU A 19 7.11 -21.77 -22.05
C LEU A 19 7.64 -20.93 -23.21
N SER A 20 8.79 -20.25 -23.04
CA SER A 20 9.30 -19.36 -24.07
C SER A 20 9.66 -20.08 -25.36
N ASP A 21 9.72 -19.32 -26.45
CA ASP A 21 10.24 -19.78 -27.74
C ASP A 21 9.45 -20.97 -28.31
N ASN A 22 8.14 -20.86 -28.25
CA ASN A 22 7.20 -21.84 -28.77
C ASN A 22 6.25 -21.21 -29.80
N GLN A 23 5.30 -22.00 -30.30
CA GLN A 23 4.23 -21.57 -31.22
C GLN A 23 2.87 -21.67 -30.53
N LEU A 24 2.84 -21.42 -29.21
CA LEU A 24 1.60 -21.41 -28.46
C LEU A 24 0.77 -20.20 -28.87
N SER A 25 -0.54 -20.36 -28.94
CA SER A 25 -1.46 -19.37 -29.51
C SER A 25 -2.74 -19.26 -28.69
N GLY A 26 -3.47 -18.16 -28.87
CA GLY A 26 -4.68 -17.86 -28.12
C GLY A 26 -4.38 -17.21 -26.76
N PRO A 27 -5.41 -17.02 -25.92
CA PRO A 27 -5.28 -16.36 -24.63
C PRO A 27 -4.54 -17.22 -23.61
N VAL A 28 -3.88 -16.57 -22.66
CA VAL A 28 -3.34 -17.26 -21.48
C VAL A 28 -4.51 -17.66 -20.59
N VAL A 29 -4.62 -18.95 -20.32
CA VAL A 29 -5.63 -19.48 -19.40
C VAL A 29 -5.02 -19.65 -18.00
N GLU A 30 -5.78 -19.24 -16.99
CA GLU A 30 -5.70 -19.67 -15.59
C GLU A 30 -4.29 -19.78 -14.96
N LEU A 31 -3.83 -18.68 -14.35
CA LEU A 31 -2.66 -18.66 -13.45
C LEU A 31 -3.08 -18.64 -11.97
N ASP A 32 -4.38 -18.51 -11.68
CA ASP A 32 -4.93 -18.47 -10.32
C ASP A 32 -4.59 -19.75 -9.54
N GLY A 33 -4.04 -19.60 -8.33
CA GLY A 33 -3.65 -20.71 -7.46
C GLY A 33 -2.20 -21.19 -7.62
N LEU A 34 -1.41 -20.59 -8.53
CA LEU A 34 0.03 -20.77 -8.63
C LEU A 34 0.79 -19.84 -7.67
N GLU A 35 0.37 -19.77 -6.41
CA GLU A 35 0.87 -18.80 -5.42
C GLU A 35 2.37 -18.88 -5.18
N ARG A 36 3.00 -20.05 -5.43
CA ARG A 36 4.46 -20.26 -5.31
C ARG A 36 5.26 -19.89 -6.55
N LEU A 37 4.61 -19.46 -7.62
CA LEU A 37 5.30 -19.13 -8.86
C LEU A 37 6.14 -17.87 -8.68
N THR A 38 7.45 -18.02 -8.87
CA THR A 38 8.43 -16.92 -8.75
C THR A 38 8.84 -16.38 -10.11
N ARG A 39 8.78 -17.21 -11.15
CA ARG A 39 9.17 -16.83 -12.52
C ARG A 39 8.18 -17.40 -13.54
N LEU A 40 7.67 -16.53 -14.40
CA LEU A 40 6.82 -16.85 -15.53
C LEU A 40 7.44 -16.28 -16.81
N SER A 41 7.77 -17.15 -17.76
CA SER A 41 8.26 -16.76 -19.08
C SER A 41 7.36 -17.35 -20.16
N LEU A 42 6.69 -16.47 -20.90
CA LEU A 42 5.85 -16.80 -22.07
C LEU A 42 6.40 -16.19 -23.36
N ARG A 43 7.64 -15.67 -23.30
CA ARG A 43 8.30 -14.91 -24.36
C ARG A 43 8.30 -15.65 -25.70
N GLN A 44 8.19 -14.92 -26.81
CA GLN A 44 8.28 -15.44 -28.18
C GLN A 44 7.31 -16.60 -28.44
N ASN A 45 6.02 -16.28 -28.37
CA ASN A 45 4.92 -17.15 -28.76
C ASN A 45 3.95 -16.38 -29.67
N LEU A 46 2.82 -16.99 -30.00
CA LEU A 46 1.71 -16.41 -30.78
C LEU A 46 0.50 -16.11 -29.86
N LEU A 47 0.74 -15.84 -28.58
CA LEU A 47 -0.34 -15.61 -27.61
C LEU A 47 -1.01 -14.27 -27.89
N THR A 48 -2.34 -14.25 -27.78
CA THR A 48 -3.20 -13.12 -28.13
C THR A 48 -4.17 -12.80 -27.00
N GLY A 49 -4.89 -11.68 -27.12
CA GLY A 49 -5.96 -11.30 -26.20
C GLY A 49 -5.50 -10.43 -25.02
N PRO A 50 -6.38 -10.20 -24.03
CA PRO A 50 -6.08 -9.33 -22.90
C PRO A 50 -4.88 -9.81 -22.08
N LEU A 51 -4.15 -8.86 -21.50
CA LEU A 51 -3.10 -9.16 -20.54
C LEU A 51 -3.67 -9.99 -19.36
N PRO A 52 -3.00 -11.08 -18.95
CA PRO A 52 -3.50 -11.92 -17.85
C PRO A 52 -3.47 -11.17 -16.52
N ASP A 53 -4.40 -11.51 -15.63
CA ASP A 53 -4.37 -11.01 -14.25
C ASP A 53 -3.30 -11.77 -13.44
N PHE A 54 -2.31 -11.05 -12.93
CA PHE A 54 -1.21 -11.60 -12.12
C PHE A 54 -1.38 -11.35 -10.62
N SER A 55 -2.48 -10.72 -10.18
CA SER A 55 -2.71 -10.37 -8.76
C SER A 55 -2.77 -11.59 -7.82
N GLY A 56 -3.13 -12.77 -8.33
CA GLY A 56 -3.13 -14.03 -7.56
C GLY A 56 -1.75 -14.68 -7.40
N LEU A 57 -0.69 -14.15 -8.02
CA LEU A 57 0.65 -14.73 -8.00
C LEU A 57 1.57 -13.98 -7.02
N SER A 58 1.25 -14.06 -5.72
CA SER A 58 1.88 -13.24 -4.66
C SER A 58 3.41 -13.32 -4.61
N ASN A 59 4.03 -14.44 -5.00
CA ASN A 59 5.49 -14.62 -5.00
C ASN A 59 6.17 -14.32 -6.36
N LEU A 60 5.43 -13.82 -7.36
CA LEU A 60 5.98 -13.60 -8.69
C LEU A 60 6.97 -12.43 -8.69
N ALA A 61 8.21 -12.72 -9.05
CA ALA A 61 9.31 -11.76 -9.12
C ALA A 61 9.73 -11.44 -10.56
N LEU A 62 9.39 -12.32 -11.50
CA LEU A 62 9.77 -12.16 -12.91
C LEU A 62 8.63 -12.61 -13.82
N VAL A 63 8.18 -11.69 -14.69
CA VAL A 63 7.30 -11.97 -15.80
C VAL A 63 7.95 -11.53 -17.12
N ASN A 64 7.98 -12.42 -18.11
CA ASN A 64 8.46 -12.08 -19.46
C ASN A 64 7.43 -12.48 -20.51
N LEU A 65 6.79 -11.48 -21.11
CA LEU A 65 5.74 -11.65 -22.12
C LEU A 65 6.17 -11.18 -23.52
N TRP A 66 7.43 -10.76 -23.68
CA TRP A 66 7.90 -10.13 -24.91
C TRP A 66 7.71 -11.01 -26.15
N GLY A 67 7.39 -10.41 -27.30
CA GLY A 67 7.21 -11.16 -28.55
C GLY A 67 5.90 -11.95 -28.60
N ASN A 68 4.83 -11.44 -27.97
CA ASN A 68 3.44 -11.92 -28.10
C ASN A 68 2.54 -10.77 -28.59
N GLN A 69 1.24 -11.03 -28.76
CA GLN A 69 0.24 -10.10 -29.28
C GLN A 69 -0.82 -9.75 -28.21
N PHE A 70 -0.37 -9.42 -27.00
CA PHE A 70 -1.25 -9.03 -25.91
C PHE A 70 -1.79 -7.60 -26.09
N CYS A 71 -2.96 -7.35 -25.50
CA CYS A 71 -3.61 -6.06 -25.49
C CYS A 71 -4.10 -5.67 -24.09
N LEU A 72 -4.36 -4.38 -23.86
CA LEU A 72 -4.93 -3.86 -22.61
C LEU A 72 -6.44 -3.70 -22.76
N ALA A 73 -7.20 -4.36 -21.89
CA ALA A 73 -8.66 -4.21 -21.87
C ALA A 73 -9.06 -2.87 -21.20
N PRO A 74 -10.20 -2.26 -21.58
CA PRO A 74 -10.68 -1.06 -20.91
C PRO A 74 -10.98 -1.33 -19.43
N GLY A 75 -10.45 -0.49 -18.53
CA GLY A 75 -10.70 -0.59 -17.08
C GLY A 75 -9.86 -1.64 -16.34
N THR A 76 -8.97 -2.38 -17.01
CA THR A 76 -8.01 -3.25 -16.32
C THR A 76 -6.82 -2.45 -15.79
N TRP A 77 -6.57 -2.55 -14.49
CA TRP A 77 -5.32 -2.10 -13.88
C TRP A 77 -4.22 -3.11 -14.23
N VAL A 78 -3.00 -2.63 -14.51
CA VAL A 78 -1.81 -3.51 -14.56
C VAL A 78 -1.48 -3.91 -13.11
N SER A 79 -2.22 -4.87 -12.58
CA SER A 79 -2.01 -5.38 -11.22
C SER A 79 -1.00 -6.52 -11.25
N GLY A 80 0.18 -6.24 -10.71
CA GLY A 80 1.18 -7.25 -10.34
C GLY A 80 1.26 -7.36 -8.82
N SER A 81 1.61 -8.55 -8.33
CA SER A 81 1.84 -8.80 -6.91
C SER A 81 3.07 -8.07 -6.35
N SER A 82 4.04 -7.70 -7.20
CA SER A 82 5.22 -6.94 -6.80
C SER A 82 5.48 -5.73 -7.71
N VAL A 83 6.19 -4.72 -7.17
CA VAL A 83 6.62 -3.51 -7.89
C VAL A 83 7.41 -3.86 -9.15
N ILE A 84 8.25 -4.90 -9.07
CA ILE A 84 9.06 -5.39 -10.19
C ILE A 84 8.18 -5.92 -11.33
N VAL A 85 7.16 -6.73 -11.00
CA VAL A 85 6.21 -7.25 -12.00
C VAL A 85 5.43 -6.09 -12.63
N LYS A 86 4.96 -5.12 -11.84
CA LYS A 86 4.28 -3.93 -12.37
C LYS A 86 5.18 -3.16 -13.34
N ALA A 87 6.45 -2.95 -13.01
CA ALA A 87 7.42 -2.28 -13.88
C ALA A 87 7.70 -3.06 -15.17
N GLN A 88 7.85 -4.39 -15.09
CA GLN A 88 8.03 -5.27 -16.25
C GLN A 88 6.83 -5.24 -17.20
N LEU A 89 5.61 -5.21 -16.65
CA LEU A 89 4.38 -5.11 -17.44
C LEU A 89 4.20 -3.71 -18.04
N ALA A 90 4.56 -2.64 -17.31
CA ALA A 90 4.53 -1.27 -17.82
C ALA A 90 5.53 -1.03 -18.97
N ALA A 91 6.62 -1.81 -19.02
CA ALA A 91 7.59 -1.78 -20.11
C ALA A 91 7.09 -2.46 -21.41
N LEU A 92 5.94 -3.14 -21.38
CA LEU A 92 5.35 -3.73 -22.58
C LEU A 92 4.62 -2.64 -23.39
N SER A 93 4.93 -2.55 -24.68
CA SER A 93 4.17 -1.74 -25.62
C SER A 93 2.84 -2.42 -25.97
N LEU A 94 1.83 -2.27 -25.11
CA LEU A 94 0.49 -2.84 -25.29
C LEU A 94 -0.41 -1.89 -26.08
N VAL A 95 -1.23 -2.44 -26.98
CA VAL A 95 -2.33 -1.73 -27.64
C VAL A 95 -3.64 -1.97 -26.88
N THR A 96 -4.63 -1.08 -27.00
CA THR A 96 -5.99 -1.35 -26.48
C THR A 96 -6.62 -2.51 -27.24
N CYS A 97 -7.27 -3.44 -26.55
CA CYS A 97 -7.90 -4.60 -27.19
C CYS A 97 -8.95 -4.20 -28.23
N ALA A 98 -8.93 -4.84 -29.40
CA ALA A 98 -9.96 -4.65 -30.40
C ALA A 98 -11.25 -5.36 -29.99
N ALA A 99 -12.40 -4.93 -30.54
CA ALA A 99 -13.68 -5.58 -30.27
C ALA A 99 -13.67 -7.08 -30.61
N ALA A 100 -12.88 -7.52 -31.60
CA ALA A 100 -12.71 -8.93 -31.95
C ALA A 100 -11.91 -9.72 -30.90
N ASP A 101 -10.94 -9.08 -30.22
CA ASP A 101 -10.19 -9.70 -29.11
C ASP A 101 -11.04 -9.84 -27.84
N LEU A 102 -12.09 -9.01 -27.73
CA LEU A 102 -13.09 -9.02 -26.66
C LEU A 102 -14.36 -9.78 -27.01
N ALA A 103 -14.60 -10.10 -28.29
CA ALA A 103 -15.89 -10.62 -28.79
C ALA A 103 -16.24 -12.02 -28.26
N SER A 104 -15.27 -12.76 -27.73
CA SER A 104 -15.47 -14.04 -27.02
C SER A 104 -15.45 -13.90 -25.50
N ALA A 105 -15.07 -12.75 -24.96
CA ALA A 105 -14.98 -12.55 -23.52
C ALA A 105 -16.31 -12.01 -22.97
N PRO A 106 -16.88 -12.66 -21.95
CA PRO A 106 -18.00 -12.11 -21.21
C PRO A 106 -17.68 -10.72 -20.65
N ALA A 107 -18.70 -9.86 -20.53
CA ALA A 107 -18.52 -8.58 -19.85
C ALA A 107 -18.20 -8.78 -18.35
N ALA A 108 -17.49 -7.84 -17.73
CA ALA A 108 -17.33 -7.85 -16.27
C ALA A 108 -18.72 -7.70 -15.61
N PRO A 109 -19.09 -8.56 -14.64
CA PRO A 109 -20.33 -8.39 -13.91
C PRO A 109 -20.35 -7.07 -13.15
N LYS A 110 -21.53 -6.45 -13.07
CA LYS A 110 -21.75 -5.15 -12.44
C LYS A 110 -22.61 -5.30 -11.20
N ASN A 111 -22.65 -4.23 -10.39
CA ASN A 111 -23.50 -4.15 -9.20
C ASN A 111 -23.28 -5.35 -8.23
N LEU A 112 -22.03 -5.78 -8.07
CA LEU A 112 -21.67 -6.75 -7.04
C LEU A 112 -21.98 -6.13 -5.67
N GLN A 113 -22.83 -6.80 -4.90
CA GLN A 113 -23.29 -6.40 -3.57
C GLN A 113 -23.12 -7.56 -2.59
N ALA A 114 -22.96 -7.21 -1.31
CA ALA A 114 -22.80 -8.16 -0.22
C ALA A 114 -23.80 -7.85 0.89
N ILE A 115 -24.39 -8.91 1.46
CA ILE A 115 -25.14 -8.87 2.70
C ILE A 115 -24.42 -9.78 3.69
N ALA A 116 -23.79 -9.19 4.70
CA ALA A 116 -23.10 -9.91 5.75
C ALA A 116 -24.07 -10.32 6.87
N SER A 117 -23.83 -11.50 7.42
CA SER A 117 -24.42 -12.06 8.64
C SER A 117 -23.30 -12.68 9.48
N GLU A 118 -23.58 -13.18 10.68
CA GLU A 118 -22.54 -13.69 11.59
C GLU A 118 -21.65 -14.80 10.98
N GLU A 119 -22.17 -15.66 10.11
CA GLU A 119 -21.37 -16.77 9.57
C GLU A 119 -21.32 -16.80 8.03
N THR A 120 -21.95 -15.82 7.38
CA THR A 120 -22.10 -15.85 5.92
C THR A 120 -22.12 -14.46 5.32
N VAL A 121 -21.37 -14.28 4.22
CA VAL A 121 -21.53 -13.16 3.29
C VAL A 121 -22.26 -13.65 2.04
N THR A 122 -23.49 -13.15 1.84
CA THR A 122 -24.27 -13.43 0.63
C THR A 122 -23.96 -12.39 -0.42
N LEU A 123 -23.41 -12.83 -1.55
CA LEU A 123 -23.04 -12.03 -2.71
C LEU A 123 -24.12 -12.10 -3.78
N ARG A 124 -24.40 -10.98 -4.45
CA ARG A 124 -25.30 -10.89 -5.60
C ARG A 124 -24.73 -9.93 -6.64
N TRP A 125 -24.91 -10.22 -7.92
CA TRP A 125 -24.45 -9.37 -9.02
C TRP A 125 -25.43 -9.42 -10.19
N ASP A 126 -25.28 -8.48 -11.13
CA ASP A 126 -26.06 -8.48 -12.36
C ASP A 126 -25.52 -9.51 -13.36
N ALA A 127 -26.43 -10.14 -14.11
CA ALA A 127 -26.03 -11.03 -15.19
C ALA A 127 -25.19 -10.28 -16.23
N ALA A 128 -24.03 -10.85 -16.58
CA ALA A 128 -23.13 -10.25 -17.56
C ALA A 128 -23.49 -10.69 -18.99
N ALA A 129 -23.24 -9.81 -19.96
CA ALA A 129 -23.41 -10.15 -21.37
C ALA A 129 -22.43 -11.26 -21.78
N ASN A 130 -22.91 -12.21 -22.58
CA ASN A 130 -22.17 -13.40 -23.04
C ASN A 130 -21.68 -14.32 -21.91
N ALA A 131 -22.31 -14.28 -20.73
CA ALA A 131 -21.98 -15.13 -19.60
C ALA A 131 -22.85 -16.39 -19.55
N ASP A 132 -22.21 -17.55 -19.49
CA ASP A 132 -22.85 -18.84 -19.21
C ASP A 132 -22.62 -19.28 -17.75
N SER A 133 -21.55 -18.80 -17.12
CA SER A 133 -21.26 -19.06 -15.70
C SER A 133 -20.36 -17.99 -15.07
N TYR A 134 -20.10 -18.08 -13.76
CA TYR A 134 -19.31 -17.12 -13.00
C TYR A 134 -18.25 -17.79 -12.13
N ASP A 135 -17.11 -17.12 -11.98
CA ASP A 135 -16.09 -17.45 -10.99
C ASP A 135 -16.02 -16.34 -9.94
N LEU A 136 -15.78 -16.71 -8.69
CA LEU A 136 -15.61 -15.78 -7.59
C LEU A 136 -14.28 -15.98 -6.88
N ARG A 137 -13.68 -14.86 -6.52
CA ARG A 137 -12.53 -14.81 -5.61
C ARG A 137 -12.81 -13.92 -4.41
N VAL A 138 -12.14 -14.23 -3.32
CA VAL A 138 -12.12 -13.46 -2.09
C VAL A 138 -10.69 -13.16 -1.71
N TRP A 139 -10.41 -11.95 -1.27
CA TRP A 139 -9.18 -11.63 -0.56
C TRP A 139 -9.47 -11.67 0.93
N ASP A 140 -8.65 -12.41 1.66
CA ASP A 140 -8.70 -12.55 3.12
C ASP A 140 -7.61 -11.68 3.76
N SER A 141 -8.00 -10.84 4.73
CA SER A 141 -7.08 -9.87 5.33
C SER A 141 -5.99 -10.44 6.21
N ILE A 142 -6.20 -11.64 6.76
CA ILE A 142 -5.22 -12.29 7.63
C ILE A 142 -4.30 -13.18 6.81
N ASP A 143 -4.85 -13.93 5.86
CA ASP A 143 -4.02 -14.77 4.97
C ASP A 143 -3.35 -13.96 3.85
N ARG A 144 -3.74 -12.68 3.68
CA ARG A 144 -3.21 -11.71 2.71
C ARG A 144 -3.12 -12.27 1.29
N SER A 145 -4.11 -13.06 0.91
CA SER A 145 -4.09 -13.79 -0.35
C SER A 145 -5.46 -13.87 -0.99
N TRP A 146 -5.44 -13.99 -2.32
CA TRP A 146 -6.63 -14.22 -3.11
C TRP A 146 -6.97 -15.71 -3.13
N GLY A 147 -8.08 -16.07 -2.50
CA GLY A 147 -8.69 -17.39 -2.55
C GLY A 147 -9.81 -17.46 -3.57
N ARG A 148 -9.97 -18.62 -4.23
CA ARG A 148 -11.15 -18.90 -5.07
C ARG A 148 -12.24 -19.53 -4.22
N ILE A 149 -13.44 -18.96 -4.27
CA ILE A 149 -14.61 -19.43 -3.51
C ILE A 149 -15.73 -19.98 -4.39
N GLY A 150 -15.73 -19.65 -5.69
CA GLY A 150 -16.69 -20.18 -6.65
C GLY A 150 -16.06 -20.36 -8.03
N ARG A 151 -16.48 -21.42 -8.75
CA ARG A 151 -16.06 -21.68 -10.14
C ARG A 151 -17.23 -22.22 -10.93
N GLY A 152 -17.47 -21.68 -12.13
CA GLY A 152 -18.51 -22.17 -13.03
C GLY A 152 -19.93 -22.11 -12.44
N LEU A 153 -20.23 -21.09 -11.61
CA LEU A 153 -21.54 -20.92 -11.01
C LEU A 153 -22.57 -20.49 -12.06
N ALA A 154 -23.72 -21.16 -12.12
CA ALA A 154 -24.80 -20.81 -13.03
C ALA A 154 -25.65 -19.62 -12.53
N GLU A 155 -25.69 -19.43 -11.21
CA GLU A 155 -26.53 -18.41 -10.57
C GLU A 155 -25.75 -17.10 -10.38
N THR A 156 -26.48 -15.99 -10.26
CA THR A 156 -25.92 -14.66 -10.00
C THR A 156 -25.89 -14.30 -8.51
N HIS A 157 -25.80 -15.32 -7.67
CA HIS A 157 -25.61 -15.16 -6.23
C HIS A 157 -24.73 -16.28 -5.66
N PHE A 158 -24.09 -16.02 -4.54
CA PHE A 158 -23.24 -16.98 -3.86
C PHE A 158 -23.20 -16.71 -2.35
N ALA A 159 -23.30 -17.75 -1.53
CA ALA A 159 -23.14 -17.65 -0.08
C ALA A 159 -21.74 -18.12 0.32
N HIS A 160 -20.89 -17.18 0.77
CA HIS A 160 -19.56 -17.48 1.29
C HIS A 160 -19.62 -17.63 2.81
N SER A 161 -19.30 -18.81 3.33
CA SER A 161 -19.15 -19.02 4.77
C SER A 161 -17.91 -18.27 5.26
N VAL A 162 -18.09 -17.45 6.29
CA VAL A 162 -17.05 -16.58 6.86
C VAL A 162 -16.99 -16.77 8.37
N VAL A 163 -15.97 -16.15 8.97
CA VAL A 163 -15.76 -16.11 10.42
C VAL A 163 -15.89 -14.68 10.95
N THR A 164 -16.27 -14.54 12.21
CA THR A 164 -16.43 -13.25 12.91
C THR A 164 -15.27 -12.95 13.85
N ASP A 165 -14.04 -12.92 13.33
CA ASP A 165 -12.86 -12.56 14.12
C ASP A 165 -12.25 -11.20 13.73
N GLY A 166 -13.04 -10.39 13.02
CA GLY A 166 -12.64 -9.07 12.57
C GLY A 166 -11.94 -9.06 11.21
N ARG A 167 -11.76 -10.20 10.54
CA ARG A 167 -11.29 -10.24 9.15
C ARG A 167 -12.12 -9.37 8.22
N ASN A 168 -11.42 -8.65 7.35
CA ASN A 168 -12.00 -7.92 6.24
C ASN A 168 -11.97 -8.80 4.99
N TYR A 169 -13.08 -8.83 4.25
CA TYR A 169 -13.20 -9.60 3.02
C TYR A 169 -13.40 -8.69 1.82
N TYR A 170 -12.74 -9.02 0.72
CA TYR A 170 -12.94 -8.33 -0.55
C TYR A 170 -13.27 -9.32 -1.64
N TYR A 171 -14.33 -9.03 -2.39
CA TYR A 171 -14.88 -9.95 -3.37
C TYR A 171 -14.75 -9.39 -4.77
N GLN A 172 -14.49 -10.27 -5.71
CA GLN A 172 -14.67 -10.01 -7.13
C GLN A 172 -15.33 -11.21 -7.79
N VAL A 173 -16.15 -10.92 -8.79
CA VAL A 173 -16.78 -11.92 -9.64
C VAL A 173 -16.40 -11.64 -11.10
N ARG A 174 -16.18 -12.68 -11.88
CA ARG A 174 -16.04 -12.55 -13.34
C ARG A 174 -16.92 -13.56 -14.03
N ALA A 175 -17.37 -13.22 -15.22
CA ALA A 175 -18.16 -14.11 -16.04
C ALA A 175 -17.27 -15.03 -16.91
N ARG A 176 -17.87 -16.14 -17.34
CA ARG A 176 -17.29 -17.16 -18.22
C ARG A 176 -18.30 -17.56 -19.28
N ASP A 177 -17.87 -17.71 -20.51
CA ASP A 177 -18.71 -18.19 -21.62
C ASP A 177 -18.71 -19.74 -21.70
N GLY A 178 -19.51 -20.31 -22.58
CA GLY A 178 -19.66 -21.75 -22.77
C GLY A 178 -18.44 -22.43 -23.38
N SER A 179 -17.48 -21.66 -23.88
CA SER A 179 -16.18 -22.17 -24.33
C SER A 179 -15.11 -22.14 -23.23
N GLY A 180 -15.42 -21.52 -22.09
CA GLY A 180 -14.54 -21.38 -20.94
C GLY A 180 -13.72 -20.09 -20.91
N VAL A 181 -13.89 -19.19 -21.86
CA VAL A 181 -13.25 -17.86 -21.90
C VAL A 181 -13.81 -17.00 -20.77
N ARG A 182 -12.93 -16.24 -20.10
CA ARG A 182 -13.27 -15.40 -18.95
C ARG A 182 -13.28 -13.93 -19.29
N GLY A 183 -14.25 -13.22 -18.72
CA GLY A 183 -14.29 -11.77 -18.69
C GLY A 183 -13.34 -11.18 -17.65
N ALA A 184 -13.26 -9.84 -17.65
CA ALA A 184 -12.58 -9.12 -16.58
C ALA A 184 -13.30 -9.31 -15.23
N TRP A 185 -12.56 -9.18 -14.13
CA TRP A 185 -13.13 -9.12 -12.79
C TRP A 185 -14.01 -7.87 -12.64
N SER A 186 -15.08 -8.00 -11.85
CA SER A 186 -15.91 -6.87 -11.42
C SER A 186 -15.08 -5.85 -10.65
N GLU A 187 -15.67 -4.68 -10.43
CA GLU A 187 -15.23 -3.82 -9.33
C GLU A 187 -15.09 -4.63 -8.05
N LEU A 188 -14.00 -4.39 -7.33
CA LEU A 188 -13.76 -5.01 -6.03
C LEU A 188 -14.89 -4.59 -5.07
N LEU A 189 -15.30 -5.46 -4.17
CA LEU A 189 -16.33 -5.17 -3.18
C LEU A 189 -15.81 -5.48 -1.80
N PHE A 190 -15.77 -4.48 -0.92
CA PHE A 190 -15.48 -4.69 0.49
C PHE A 190 -16.73 -5.15 1.25
N ALA A 191 -16.59 -6.15 2.12
CA ALA A 191 -17.59 -6.57 3.08
C ALA A 191 -16.97 -6.85 4.45
N ALA A 192 -17.53 -6.19 5.47
CA ALA A 192 -17.20 -6.42 6.87
C ALA A 192 -18.28 -7.28 7.53
N VAL A 193 -17.86 -8.31 8.26
CA VAL A 193 -18.73 -9.22 9.01
C VAL A 193 -18.95 -8.71 10.44
N VAL A 194 -17.96 -8.00 10.98
CA VAL A 194 -17.99 -7.36 12.30
C VAL A 194 -17.73 -5.87 12.10
N GLN A 195 -18.38 -5.01 12.89
CA GLN A 195 -18.06 -3.58 12.88
C GLN A 195 -16.67 -3.37 13.47
N GLN A 196 -15.78 -2.80 12.65
CA GLN A 196 -14.45 -2.35 13.02
C GLN A 196 -14.47 -0.84 13.29
N PRO A 197 -13.68 -0.33 14.25
CA PRO A 197 -13.61 1.11 14.52
C PRO A 197 -12.97 1.88 13.35
N PHE A 198 -12.04 1.24 12.64
CA PHE A 198 -11.42 1.77 11.43
C PHE A 198 -11.89 0.98 10.22
N ARG A 199 -12.21 1.69 9.14
CA ARG A 199 -12.52 1.07 7.85
C ARG A 199 -11.26 0.94 7.02
N PRO A 200 -11.25 0.10 5.98
CA PRO A 200 -10.16 0.09 5.02
C PRO A 200 -9.98 1.42 4.29
N PRO A 201 -8.80 1.68 3.73
CA PRO A 201 -8.54 2.86 2.92
C PRO A 201 -9.49 2.96 1.72
N PRO A 202 -9.95 4.17 1.36
CA PRO A 202 -10.70 4.37 0.14
C PRO A 202 -9.83 4.07 -1.09
N ARG A 203 -10.45 3.55 -2.15
CA ARG A 203 -9.75 3.21 -3.40
C ARG A 203 -9.04 4.38 -4.07
N SER A 204 -9.50 5.60 -3.83
CA SER A 204 -8.90 6.82 -4.38
C SER A 204 -7.42 6.97 -4.00
N LEU A 205 -7.00 6.38 -2.87
CA LEU A 205 -5.60 6.41 -2.44
C LEU A 205 -4.71 5.41 -3.20
N GLY A 206 -5.27 4.51 -4.00
CA GLY A 206 -4.49 3.57 -4.81
C GLY A 206 -3.64 2.56 -4.01
N LEU A 207 -3.92 2.41 -2.71
CA LEU A 207 -3.18 1.53 -1.81
C LEU A 207 -3.51 0.05 -2.02
N ASP A 208 -2.52 -0.81 -1.80
CA ASP A 208 -2.70 -2.25 -1.83
C ASP A 208 -3.61 -2.72 -0.69
N LEU A 209 -4.24 -3.89 -0.87
CA LEU A 209 -5.08 -4.52 0.15
C LEU A 209 -4.31 -4.90 1.41
N PHE A 210 -2.98 -4.83 1.45
CA PHE A 210 -2.24 -4.89 2.70
C PHE A 210 -2.81 -3.96 3.79
N PHE A 211 -3.19 -2.73 3.45
CA PHE A 211 -3.74 -1.77 4.40
C PHE A 211 -5.25 -1.97 4.60
N GLN A 212 -5.65 -2.15 5.86
CA GLN A 212 -7.00 -2.56 6.26
C GLN A 212 -7.67 -1.61 7.26
N LYS A 213 -6.93 -0.64 7.77
CA LYS A 213 -7.39 0.43 8.64
C LYS A 213 -6.97 1.76 8.02
N TYR A 214 -7.86 2.74 8.10
CA TYR A 214 -7.69 4.08 7.58
C TYR A 214 -8.37 5.09 8.49
N VAL A 215 -7.69 6.22 8.69
CA VAL A 215 -8.29 7.44 9.20
C VAL A 215 -7.65 8.64 8.52
N ASP A 216 -8.49 9.64 8.22
CA ASP A 216 -8.05 10.93 7.72
C ASP A 216 -7.83 11.89 8.89
N VAL A 217 -6.67 12.57 8.89
CA VAL A 217 -6.34 13.61 9.86
C VAL A 217 -6.11 14.90 9.10
N ASP A 218 -7.20 15.60 8.78
CA ASP A 218 -7.21 16.86 8.03
C ASP A 218 -6.41 16.79 6.72
N GLY A 219 -6.61 15.69 5.96
CA GLY A 219 -5.94 15.43 4.68
C GLY A 219 -4.66 14.62 4.78
N VAL A 220 -4.14 14.34 5.97
CA VAL A 220 -3.05 13.36 6.17
C VAL A 220 -3.66 11.98 6.37
N ALA A 221 -3.37 11.05 5.46
CA ALA A 221 -3.88 9.68 5.55
C ALA A 221 -3.06 8.87 6.57
N VAL A 222 -3.71 8.25 7.55
CA VAL A 222 -3.08 7.25 8.42
C VAL A 222 -3.62 5.88 8.06
N VAL A 223 -2.75 4.95 7.69
CA VAL A 223 -3.11 3.61 7.24
C VAL A 223 -2.34 2.52 7.97
N ALA A 224 -2.98 1.36 8.15
CA ALA A 224 -2.33 0.22 8.80
C ALA A 224 -2.93 -1.12 8.35
N PRO A 225 -2.17 -2.22 8.39
CA PRO A 225 -2.71 -3.57 8.25
C PRO A 225 -3.56 -3.97 9.48
N SER A 226 -4.31 -5.06 9.34
CA SER A 226 -5.34 -5.43 10.34
C SER A 226 -4.78 -5.74 11.74
N GLU A 227 -3.55 -6.25 11.82
CA GLU A 227 -2.91 -6.64 13.07
C GLU A 227 -2.39 -5.49 13.92
N VAL A 228 -2.23 -4.29 13.34
CA VAL A 228 -1.82 -3.10 14.09
C VAL A 228 -2.95 -2.72 15.05
N PRO A 229 -2.70 -2.60 16.37
CA PRO A 229 -3.76 -2.28 17.34
C PRO A 229 -4.46 -0.96 17.06
N ASP A 230 -5.77 -0.90 17.29
CA ASP A 230 -6.57 0.33 17.09
C ASP A 230 -6.07 1.52 17.93
N ALA A 231 -5.44 1.24 19.07
CA ALA A 231 -4.78 2.25 19.89
C ALA A 231 -3.66 3.00 19.14
N LYS A 232 -2.96 2.34 18.21
CA LYS A 232 -1.92 2.97 17.39
C LYS A 232 -2.48 3.93 16.35
N MET A 233 -3.63 3.58 15.76
CA MET A 233 -4.36 4.49 14.87
C MET A 233 -4.82 5.76 15.62
N ASN A 234 -5.39 5.61 16.83
CA ASN A 234 -5.78 6.76 17.65
C ASN A 234 -4.57 7.59 18.10
N GLN A 235 -3.49 6.93 18.52
CA GLN A 235 -2.22 7.58 18.88
C GLN A 235 -1.70 8.45 17.74
N ALA A 236 -1.71 7.95 16.49
CA ALA A 236 -1.30 8.72 15.32
C ALA A 236 -2.14 9.98 15.13
N ARG A 237 -3.47 9.89 15.25
CA ARG A 237 -4.38 11.04 15.13
C ARG A 237 -4.08 12.11 16.17
N GLU A 238 -3.88 11.69 17.41
CA GLU A 238 -3.56 12.60 18.51
C GLU A 238 -2.23 13.31 18.28
N ILE A 239 -1.19 12.56 17.88
CA ILE A 239 0.14 13.13 17.63
C ILE A 239 0.11 14.10 16.43
N ILE A 240 -0.48 13.72 15.31
CA ILE A 240 -0.54 14.59 14.11
C ILE A 240 -1.26 15.89 14.46
N GLY A 241 -2.42 15.78 15.11
CA GLY A 241 -3.21 16.96 15.50
C GLY A 241 -2.50 17.86 16.53
N SER A 242 -1.73 17.29 17.46
CA SER A 242 -1.03 18.05 18.50
C SER A 242 0.31 18.63 18.04
N VAL A 243 1.02 17.97 17.12
CA VAL A 243 2.29 18.46 16.55
C VAL A 243 2.03 19.56 15.52
N LEU A 244 0.95 19.46 14.74
CA LEU A 244 0.58 20.48 13.75
C LEU A 244 -0.43 21.50 14.30
N VAL A 245 -0.62 21.54 15.61
CA VAL A 245 -1.50 22.52 16.25
C VAL A 245 -1.04 23.94 15.89
N GLY A 246 -1.94 24.75 15.34
CA GLY A 246 -1.62 26.11 14.90
C GLY A 246 -0.84 26.21 13.59
N ARG A 247 -0.60 25.09 12.88
CA ARG A 247 0.05 25.05 11.55
C ARG A 247 -0.88 24.50 10.45
N PRO A 248 -2.03 25.16 10.18
CA PRO A 248 -2.93 24.73 9.10
C PRO A 248 -2.27 24.81 7.73
N ASP A 249 -1.27 25.67 7.56
CA ASP A 249 -0.46 25.79 6.36
C ASP A 249 0.36 24.52 6.07
N LEU A 250 0.90 23.86 7.11
CA LEU A 250 1.60 22.58 6.93
C LEU A 250 0.63 21.45 6.63
N LEU A 251 -0.54 21.43 7.30
CA LEU A 251 -1.59 20.46 6.99
C LEU A 251 -2.05 20.57 5.54
N GLU A 252 -2.25 21.79 5.02
CA GLU A 252 -2.61 22.02 3.63
C GLU A 252 -1.52 21.51 2.68
N THR A 253 -0.24 21.81 2.94
CA THR A 253 0.87 21.31 2.13
C THR A 253 0.97 19.79 2.15
N LEU A 254 0.82 19.16 3.33
CA LEU A 254 0.83 17.71 3.47
C LEU A 254 -0.33 17.06 2.69
N ALA A 255 -1.54 17.59 2.84
CA ALA A 255 -2.72 17.11 2.14
C ALA A 255 -2.61 17.28 0.61
N ALA A 256 -2.08 18.42 0.14
CA ALA A 256 -1.88 18.69 -1.29
C ALA A 256 -0.87 17.75 -1.96
N ASN A 257 -0.03 17.09 -1.16
CA ASN A 257 1.00 16.17 -1.61
C ASN A 257 0.70 14.70 -1.26
N ASP A 258 -0.55 14.37 -0.92
CA ASP A 258 -0.99 13.01 -0.58
C ASP A 258 -0.16 12.39 0.57
N ALA A 259 0.22 13.21 1.54
CA ALA A 259 1.05 12.76 2.65
C ALA A 259 0.35 11.71 3.51
N ARG A 260 1.13 10.71 3.94
CA ARG A 260 0.60 9.57 4.67
C ARG A 260 1.53 9.01 5.72
N VAL A 261 0.93 8.51 6.79
CA VAL A 261 1.60 7.72 7.82
C VAL A 261 1.16 6.27 7.67
N GLU A 262 2.11 5.38 7.43
CA GLU A 262 1.87 3.96 7.17
C GLU A 262 2.42 3.12 8.32
N PHE A 263 1.55 2.43 9.06
CA PHE A 263 2.01 1.48 10.06
C PHE A 263 2.37 0.13 9.46
N PHE A 264 3.45 -0.48 9.95
CA PHE A 264 3.87 -1.84 9.61
C PHE A 264 3.92 -2.73 10.85
N GLY A 265 3.68 -4.04 10.63
CA GLY A 265 3.72 -5.03 11.70
C GLY A 265 5.12 -5.22 12.28
N TYR A 266 6.14 -5.22 11.40
CA TYR A 266 7.56 -5.38 11.73
C TYR A 266 8.45 -4.72 10.66
N TRP A 267 9.69 -4.36 11.03
CA TRP A 267 10.69 -3.64 10.22
C TRP A 267 11.15 -4.29 8.91
N GLY A 268 10.70 -5.50 8.60
CA GLY A 268 11.00 -6.19 7.32
C GLY A 268 9.85 -6.18 6.31
N GLU A 269 8.70 -5.60 6.66
CA GLU A 269 7.56 -5.38 5.75
C GLU A 269 7.57 -3.98 5.12
N ALA A 270 8.34 -3.07 5.71
CA ALA A 270 8.65 -1.75 5.17
C ALA A 270 9.42 -1.89 3.84
N GLY A 271 9.11 -1.02 2.87
CA GLY A 271 9.86 -0.94 1.62
C GLY A 271 11.27 -0.38 1.85
N ASP A 272 12.02 -0.12 0.78
CA ASP A 272 13.31 0.59 0.85
C ASP A 272 13.13 2.07 1.30
N GLY A 273 12.70 2.32 2.55
CA GLY A 273 12.49 3.64 3.15
C GLY A 273 11.48 4.55 2.44
N PRO A 274 11.07 5.67 3.06
CA PRO A 274 10.08 6.56 2.45
C PRO A 274 10.64 7.34 1.25
N ILE A 275 10.29 6.90 0.04
CA ILE A 275 10.52 7.61 -1.24
C ILE A 275 9.32 8.52 -1.53
N GLY A 276 9.16 9.62 -0.77
CA GLY A 276 8.08 10.58 -1.02
C GLY A 276 7.39 11.07 0.25
N TRP A 277 6.10 11.38 0.17
CA TRP A 277 5.32 11.96 1.27
C TRP A 277 4.80 10.90 2.25
N GLU A 278 5.61 9.88 2.52
CA GLU A 278 5.31 8.79 3.44
C GLU A 278 6.14 8.88 4.72
N ALA A 279 5.52 8.54 5.85
CA ALA A 279 6.20 8.19 7.09
C ALA A 279 5.85 6.74 7.43
N GLU A 280 6.82 5.84 7.31
CA GLU A 280 6.64 4.43 7.64
C GLU A 280 6.89 4.25 9.14
N VAL A 281 5.95 3.67 9.89
CA VAL A 281 6.03 3.58 11.35
C VAL A 281 5.84 2.15 11.83
N THR A 282 6.74 1.66 12.68
CA THR A 282 6.54 0.36 13.35
C THR A 282 5.46 0.45 14.43
N GLN A 283 4.65 -0.60 14.58
CA GLN A 283 3.76 -0.69 15.74
C GLN A 283 4.53 -0.87 17.06
N GLN A 284 5.77 -1.35 17.02
CA GLN A 284 6.65 -1.51 18.19
C GLN A 284 7.39 -0.21 18.47
N ASP A 285 6.64 0.79 18.89
CA ASP A 285 7.13 2.14 19.09
C ASP A 285 6.85 2.63 20.52
N PRO A 286 7.74 2.31 21.49
CA PRO A 286 7.64 2.82 22.84
C PRO A 286 7.88 4.33 22.83
N ASN A 287 7.10 5.07 23.62
CA ASN A 287 7.24 6.53 23.74
C ASN A 287 7.12 7.29 22.40
N CYS A 288 6.52 6.66 21.38
CA CYS A 288 6.30 7.27 20.06
C CYS A 288 7.58 7.73 19.36
N GLU A 289 8.75 7.20 19.74
CA GLU A 289 10.06 7.61 19.24
C GLU A 289 10.11 7.61 17.71
N HIS A 290 9.78 6.47 17.13
CA HIS A 290 9.87 6.27 15.69
C HIS A 290 8.82 7.09 14.95
N PHE A 291 7.59 7.14 15.47
CA PHE A 291 6.53 7.98 14.91
C PHE A 291 6.98 9.45 14.82
N LEU A 292 7.51 10.00 15.91
CA LEU A 292 7.89 11.41 15.97
C LEU A 292 9.04 11.72 15.01
N GLN A 293 10.02 10.82 14.91
CA GLN A 293 11.14 10.96 13.99
C GLN A 293 10.67 10.96 12.52
N GLU A 294 9.88 9.96 12.12
CA GLU A 294 9.39 9.85 10.73
C GLU A 294 8.41 10.97 10.37
N PHE A 295 7.55 11.36 11.31
CA PHE A 295 6.65 12.48 11.12
C PHE A 295 7.40 13.82 11.02
N ALA A 296 8.50 13.99 11.75
CA ALA A 296 9.34 15.18 11.63
C ALA A 296 9.96 15.33 10.22
N HIS A 297 10.27 14.21 9.54
CA HIS A 297 10.68 14.25 8.13
C HIS A 297 9.56 14.77 7.21
N LEU A 298 8.30 14.39 7.43
CA LEU A 298 7.16 14.94 6.69
C LEU A 298 6.97 16.44 6.95
N VAL A 299 7.07 16.85 8.21
CA VAL A 299 7.01 18.28 8.60
C VAL A 299 8.10 19.09 7.90
N ARG A 300 9.33 18.58 7.83
CA ARG A 300 10.44 19.24 7.12
C ARG A 300 10.11 19.44 5.65
N ARG A 301 9.66 18.37 4.98
CA ARG A 301 9.28 18.42 3.56
C ARG A 301 8.16 19.43 3.32
N ALA A 302 7.16 19.47 4.21
CA ALA A 302 6.09 20.45 4.14
C ALA A 302 6.60 21.89 4.28
N LEU A 303 7.54 22.14 5.21
CA LEU A 303 8.20 23.46 5.33
C LEU A 303 8.99 23.83 4.07
N GLU A 304 9.69 22.89 3.47
CA GLU A 304 10.52 23.12 2.28
C GLU A 304 9.71 23.32 0.99
N GLU A 305 8.52 22.75 0.91
CA GLU A 305 7.61 22.90 -0.24
C GLU A 305 6.87 24.25 -0.22
N GLN A 306 6.86 24.95 0.92
CA GLN A 306 6.27 26.28 1.04
C GLN A 306 7.12 27.36 0.33
N PRO A 307 6.55 28.53 0.00
CA PRO A 307 7.28 29.61 -0.68
C PRO A 307 8.58 30.04 0.01
N GLU A 308 8.62 30.04 1.34
CA GLU A 308 9.80 30.36 2.15
C GLU A 308 10.73 29.14 2.40
N GLY A 309 10.41 27.99 1.82
CA GLY A 309 11.07 26.71 2.10
C GLY A 309 12.56 26.67 1.75
N GLU A 310 12.99 27.39 0.70
CA GLU A 310 14.42 27.52 0.40
C GLU A 310 15.19 28.23 1.52
N ALA A 311 14.60 29.28 2.11
CA ALA A 311 15.22 30.00 3.22
C ALA A 311 15.25 29.15 4.49
N PHE A 312 14.20 28.37 4.75
CA PHE A 312 14.18 27.40 5.86
C PHE A 312 15.27 26.35 5.70
N ARG A 313 15.39 25.74 4.51
CA ARG A 313 16.40 24.71 4.23
C ARG A 313 17.82 25.21 4.46
N LEU A 314 18.16 26.39 3.92
CA LEU A 314 19.48 27.00 4.11
C LEU A 314 19.77 27.30 5.58
N ARG A 315 18.78 27.82 6.32
CA ARG A 315 18.95 28.08 7.75
C ARG A 315 19.14 26.80 8.54
N LEU A 316 18.43 25.73 8.20
CA LEU A 316 18.60 24.42 8.84
C LEU A 316 20.00 23.84 8.56
N GLU A 317 20.51 23.99 7.34
CA GLU A 317 21.89 23.62 6.98
C GLU A 317 22.92 24.41 7.80
N ASP A 318 22.75 25.73 7.94
CA ASP A 318 23.66 26.59 8.71
C ASP A 318 23.68 26.20 10.20
N VAL A 319 22.51 26.02 10.81
CA VAL A 319 22.37 25.61 12.22
C VAL A 319 23.00 24.24 12.46
N TYR A 320 22.77 23.27 11.56
CA TYR A 320 23.41 21.96 11.65
C TYR A 320 24.94 22.08 11.61
N MET A 321 25.49 22.85 10.67
CA MET A 321 26.93 23.02 10.51
C MET A 321 27.56 23.66 11.76
N ALA A 322 26.92 24.69 12.32
CA ALA A 322 27.36 25.33 13.57
C ALA A 322 27.38 24.32 14.74
N ALA A 323 26.32 23.53 14.90
CA ALA A 323 26.24 22.49 15.95
C ALA A 323 27.36 21.45 15.80
N MET A 324 27.71 21.06 14.57
CA MET A 324 28.80 20.12 14.31
C MET A 324 30.18 20.74 14.60
N GLU A 325 30.39 22.01 14.28
CA GLU A 325 31.62 22.75 14.59
C GLU A 325 31.86 22.86 16.10
N ASP A 326 30.79 23.11 16.88
CA ASP A 326 30.82 23.13 18.34
C ASP A 326 30.93 21.73 18.97
N GLY A 327 30.81 20.68 18.15
CA GLY A 327 30.96 19.29 18.56
C GLY A 327 29.76 18.75 19.33
N LEU A 328 28.58 19.31 19.12
CA LEU A 328 27.32 18.77 19.63
C LEU A 328 26.96 17.44 18.94
N TRP A 329 26.08 16.66 19.56
CA TRP A 329 25.49 15.42 19.02
C TRP A 329 26.48 14.31 18.62
N ARG A 330 27.74 14.39 19.05
CA ARG A 330 28.80 13.46 18.65
C ARG A 330 28.43 11.99 18.85
N GLY A 331 28.49 11.22 17.77
CA GLY A 331 28.25 9.78 17.79
C GLY A 331 26.77 9.40 17.87
N GLY A 332 25.86 10.39 17.88
CA GLY A 332 24.41 10.18 17.81
C GLY A 332 23.86 10.35 16.39
N PRO A 333 22.61 9.93 16.13
CA PRO A 333 21.99 9.98 14.80
C PRO A 333 21.87 11.40 14.24
N ALA A 334 21.72 12.40 15.12
CA ALA A 334 21.70 13.82 14.75
C ALA A 334 23.01 14.34 14.14
N SER A 335 24.13 13.61 14.26
CA SER A 335 25.43 13.98 13.66
C SER A 335 25.67 13.38 12.26
N VAL A 336 24.73 12.59 11.74
CA VAL A 336 24.90 11.81 10.51
C VAL A 336 24.37 12.55 9.26
N GLY A 337 23.80 13.75 9.44
CA GLY A 337 23.36 14.64 8.37
C GLY A 337 22.18 15.54 8.79
N VAL A 338 21.88 16.55 7.96
CA VAL A 338 20.84 17.55 8.21
C VAL A 338 19.45 16.93 8.44
N GLU A 339 19.14 15.88 7.68
CA GLU A 339 17.88 15.12 7.81
C GLU A 339 17.72 14.51 9.21
N GLY A 340 18.73 13.73 9.63
CA GLY A 340 18.73 13.08 10.93
C GLY A 340 18.81 14.09 12.06
N TYR A 341 19.55 15.19 11.85
CA TYR A 341 19.62 16.30 12.79
C TYR A 341 18.23 16.90 13.06
N TRP A 342 17.49 17.24 12.00
CA TRP A 342 16.13 17.76 12.15
C TRP A 342 15.21 16.79 12.86
N ALA A 343 15.14 15.54 12.40
CA ALA A 343 14.20 14.58 12.95
C ALA A 343 14.48 14.23 14.42
N GLU A 344 15.75 14.04 14.78
CA GLU A 344 16.14 13.79 16.17
C GLU A 344 15.88 15.00 17.07
N THR A 345 16.25 16.21 16.64
CA THR A 345 16.09 17.41 17.46
C THR A 345 14.62 17.75 17.68
N VAL A 346 13.76 17.61 16.66
CA VAL A 346 12.30 17.76 16.81
C VAL A 346 11.73 16.73 17.80
N LYS A 347 12.15 15.45 17.70
CA LYS A 347 11.74 14.40 18.65
C LYS A 347 12.08 14.79 20.09
N TYR A 348 13.33 15.18 20.37
CA TYR A 348 13.77 15.57 21.71
C TYR A 348 13.09 16.86 22.19
N TRP A 349 12.84 17.82 21.30
CA TRP A 349 12.09 19.03 21.60
C TRP A 349 10.67 18.69 22.09
N LEU A 350 9.97 17.81 21.37
CA LEU A 350 8.61 17.37 21.72
C LEU A 350 8.57 16.56 23.03
N TRP A 351 9.56 15.71 23.27
CA TRP A 351 9.71 15.03 24.56
C TRP A 351 9.97 16.01 25.71
N GLY A 352 10.73 17.07 25.44
CA GLY A 352 11.14 18.07 26.43
C GLY A 352 12.31 17.60 27.30
N VAL A 353 12.99 16.52 26.90
CA VAL A 353 14.13 15.94 27.63
C VAL A 353 15.13 15.36 26.64
N LEU A 354 16.42 15.55 26.92
CA LEU A 354 17.51 14.89 26.22
C LEU A 354 17.95 13.63 27.00
N PRO A 355 18.35 12.55 26.30
CA PRO A 355 18.90 11.39 26.97
C PRO A 355 20.28 11.70 27.54
N ASP A 356 20.67 11.01 28.62
CA ASP A 356 21.98 11.18 29.28
C ASP A 356 23.17 10.99 28.34
N SER A 357 23.00 10.21 27.27
CA SER A 357 24.02 10.00 26.23
C SER A 357 24.31 11.26 25.41
N VAL A 358 23.39 12.23 25.40
CA VAL A 358 23.54 13.54 24.74
C VAL A 358 23.90 14.60 25.77
N ALA A 359 23.13 14.69 26.86
CA ALA A 359 23.25 15.71 27.89
C ALA A 359 23.10 15.12 29.30
N ALA A 360 24.22 14.69 29.89
CA ALA A 360 24.24 14.02 31.20
C ALA A 360 23.89 14.92 32.40
N ASP A 361 23.79 16.23 32.19
CA ASP A 361 23.39 17.20 33.22
C ASP A 361 21.87 17.42 33.29
N GLY A 362 21.10 16.72 32.45
CA GLY A 362 19.64 16.84 32.37
C GLY A 362 19.18 18.12 31.67
N SER A 363 20.07 18.81 30.97
CA SER A 363 19.71 19.99 30.17
C SER A 363 18.72 19.63 29.07
N GLY A 364 17.79 20.55 28.80
CA GLY A 364 16.86 20.44 27.68
C GLY A 364 17.50 20.88 26.37
N LEU A 365 16.82 20.66 25.25
CA LEU A 365 17.32 21.04 23.93
C LEU A 365 17.73 22.52 23.84
N ALA A 366 16.95 23.43 24.44
CA ALA A 366 17.24 24.87 24.39
C ALA A 366 18.53 25.28 25.14
N GLU A 367 19.00 24.47 26.08
CA GLU A 367 20.26 24.71 26.80
C GLU A 367 21.44 24.03 26.09
N TYR A 368 21.20 22.85 25.51
CA TYR A 368 22.23 22.07 24.82
C TYR A 368 22.53 22.57 23.40
N ASP A 369 21.48 22.88 22.62
CA ASP A 369 21.55 23.33 21.23
C ASP A 369 20.49 24.42 20.99
N ALA A 370 20.84 25.65 21.40
CA ALA A 370 19.93 26.78 21.43
C ALA A 370 19.46 27.22 20.03
N GLU A 371 20.31 27.07 19.01
CA GLU A 371 20.00 27.52 17.65
C GLU A 371 18.90 26.67 17.01
N VAL A 372 19.01 25.34 17.11
CA VAL A 372 17.95 24.45 16.60
C VAL A 372 16.69 24.51 17.44
N ALA A 373 16.81 24.68 18.76
CA ALA A 373 15.66 24.89 19.62
C ALA A 373 14.87 26.16 19.23
N SER A 374 15.57 27.25 18.88
CA SER A 374 14.94 28.47 18.36
C SER A 374 14.27 28.21 17.03
N LEU A 375 14.95 27.55 16.09
CA LEU A 375 14.40 27.22 14.78
C LEU A 375 13.12 26.37 14.90
N ILE A 376 13.16 25.30 15.70
CA ILE A 376 12.00 24.43 15.96
C ILE A 376 10.87 25.22 16.63
N GLY A 377 11.18 26.05 17.63
CA GLY A 377 10.18 26.88 18.33
C GLY A 377 9.49 27.88 17.41
N GLU A 378 10.20 28.45 16.43
CA GLU A 378 9.61 29.34 15.43
C GLU A 378 8.64 28.63 14.49
N VAL A 379 8.95 27.39 14.09
CA VAL A 379 8.10 26.65 13.15
C VAL A 379 6.99 25.88 13.86
N LEU A 380 7.27 25.16 14.94
CA LEU A 380 6.31 24.27 15.59
C LEU A 380 5.63 24.91 16.80
N GLY A 381 6.14 26.02 17.34
CA GLY A 381 5.44 26.86 18.31
C GLY A 381 4.87 26.10 19.52
N GLU A 382 3.54 26.00 19.59
CA GLU A 382 2.79 25.35 20.68
C GLU A 382 2.66 23.82 20.53
N ALA A 383 3.33 23.24 19.55
CA ALA A 383 3.32 21.80 19.31
C ALA A 383 3.71 21.01 20.56
N SER A 384 2.98 19.92 20.77
CA SER A 384 3.19 19.03 21.90
C SER A 384 2.86 17.59 21.52
N VAL A 385 3.20 16.65 22.40
CA VAL A 385 2.85 15.24 22.27
C VAL A 385 2.12 14.75 23.52
N PRO A 386 1.25 13.73 23.39
CA PRO A 386 0.61 13.09 24.53
C PRO A 386 1.62 12.63 25.59
N SER A 387 1.21 12.63 26.87
CA SER A 387 2.13 12.31 27.97
C SER A 387 2.70 10.88 27.90
N TYR A 388 2.00 9.93 27.29
CA TYR A 388 2.49 8.56 27.08
C TYR A 388 3.59 8.47 26.01
N CYS A 389 3.80 9.52 25.22
CA CYS A 389 4.93 9.62 24.30
C CYS A 389 6.18 10.14 24.99
N LYS A 390 6.13 10.56 26.26
CA LYS A 390 7.31 11.07 26.96
C LYS A 390 8.02 9.94 27.71
N PRO A 391 9.37 9.87 27.65
CA PRO A 391 10.15 8.79 28.25
C PRO A 391 10.15 8.79 29.80
#